data_AF-A0A6G9XZU5-F1
#
_entry.id   AF-A0A6G9XZU5-F1
#
_cell.length_a   1.000
_cell.length_b   1.000
_cell.length_c   1.000
_cell.angle_alpha   90.00
_cell.angle_beta   90.00
_cell.angle_gamma   90.00
#
_symmetry.space_group_name_H-M   'P 1'
#
loop_
_entity.id
_entity.type
_entity.pdbx_description
1 polymer ?
#
loop_
_entity_poly.entity_id
_entity_poly.type
_entity_poly.pdbx_seq_one_letter_code
_entity_poly.pdbx_strand_id
1 'polypeptide(L)'
;MTALPEPWRLLTIADYLALDEDELVRRELQEGVLAISPSLKPRHNVAGMRLSSQVDAQLPAHLVAFRLTEELGYADDGEVTGTFTTSSPCPLTIDLKQLG
;
A
#
# COMPACT_ATOMS: atom_id res chain seq x y z
N MET A 1 12.06 -21.45 11.08
CA MET A 1 13.31 -20.64 11.14
C MET A 1 14.21 -21.16 10.03
N THR A 2 13.93 -20.75 8.79
CA THR A 2 14.55 -21.32 7.60
C THR A 2 15.78 -20.51 7.24
N ALA A 3 16.90 -21.20 7.02
CA ALA A 3 18.20 -20.59 6.76
C ALA A 3 18.14 -19.72 5.51
N LEU A 4 18.68 -18.50 5.58
CA LEU A 4 18.85 -17.65 4.41
C LEU A 4 19.76 -18.37 3.41
N PRO A 5 19.45 -18.32 2.09
CA PRO A 5 20.29 -18.91 1.08
C PRO A 5 21.68 -18.26 1.09
N GLU A 6 22.68 -18.99 0.61
CA GLU A 6 24.06 -18.50 0.49
C GLU A 6 24.09 -17.11 -0.18
N PRO A 7 24.74 -16.09 0.41
CA PRO A 7 24.64 -14.69 -0.02
C PRO A 7 25.02 -14.41 -1.49
N TRP A 8 25.73 -15.36 -2.11
CA TRP A 8 26.30 -15.27 -3.45
C TRP A 8 25.51 -16.05 -4.50
N ARG A 9 24.49 -16.83 -4.08
CA ARG A 9 23.67 -17.62 -4.99
C ARG A 9 22.48 -16.79 -5.46
N LEU A 10 22.43 -16.53 -6.76
CA LEU A 10 21.25 -15.95 -7.39
C LEU A 10 20.08 -16.94 -7.35
N LEU A 11 18.92 -16.46 -6.91
CA LEU A 11 17.68 -17.21 -6.80
C LEU A 11 16.89 -17.09 -8.10
N THR A 12 16.27 -18.19 -8.51
CA THR A 12 15.17 -18.14 -9.49
C THR A 12 13.87 -17.74 -8.80
N ILE A 13 12.85 -17.42 -9.60
CA ILE A 13 11.48 -17.22 -9.08
C ILE A 13 11.01 -18.47 -8.33
N ALA A 14 11.31 -19.67 -8.83
CA ALA A 14 10.93 -20.92 -8.18
C ALA A 14 11.64 -21.11 -6.84
N ASP A 15 12.94 -20.77 -6.74
CA ASP A 15 13.67 -20.79 -5.48
C ASP A 15 13.05 -19.82 -4.46
N TYR A 16 12.65 -18.62 -4.90
CA TYR A 16 12.03 -17.61 -4.04
C TYR A 16 10.65 -18.03 -3.52
N LEU A 17 9.79 -18.58 -4.38
CA LEU A 17 8.46 -19.06 -3.99
C LEU A 17 8.51 -20.26 -3.03
N ALA A 18 9.62 -20.98 -3.01
CA ALA A 18 9.86 -22.07 -2.06
C ALA A 18 10.38 -21.59 -0.70
N LEU A 19 10.70 -20.29 -0.54
CA LEU A 19 11.06 -19.72 0.75
C LEU A 19 9.81 -19.56 1.62
N ASP A 20 9.96 -19.80 2.92
CA ASP A 20 8.92 -19.48 3.89
C ASP A 20 8.66 -17.96 3.92
N GLU A 21 7.39 -17.57 4.05
CA GLU A 21 7.02 -16.19 4.34
C GLU A 21 7.53 -15.80 5.73
N ASP A 22 8.23 -14.66 5.81
CA ASP A 22 8.68 -14.06 7.07
C ASP A 22 7.69 -12.96 7.46
N GLU A 23 6.98 -13.14 8.56
CA GLU A 23 5.99 -12.17 9.05
C GLU A 23 6.62 -10.85 9.53
N LEU A 24 7.93 -10.84 9.81
CA LEU A 24 8.61 -9.67 10.37
C LEU A 24 9.25 -8.78 9.31
N VAL A 25 9.55 -9.32 8.13
CA VAL A 25 10.31 -8.62 7.10
C VAL A 25 9.80 -8.95 5.71
N ARG A 26 9.37 -7.92 4.97
CA ARG A 26 9.04 -8.07 3.56
C ARG A 26 10.30 -8.24 2.74
N ARG A 27 10.36 -9.36 2.03
CA ARG A 27 11.45 -9.71 1.11
C ARG A 27 10.95 -9.60 -0.31
N GLU A 28 11.81 -9.19 -1.23
CA GLU A 28 11.50 -9.04 -2.64
C GLU A 28 12.62 -9.65 -3.48
N LEU A 29 12.27 -10.41 -4.52
CA LEU A 29 13.26 -10.92 -5.46
C LEU A 29 13.56 -9.86 -6.52
N GLN A 30 14.81 -9.40 -6.59
CA GLN A 30 15.26 -8.41 -7.57
C GLN A 30 16.52 -8.94 -8.27
N GLU A 31 16.42 -9.22 -9.58
CA GLU A 31 17.55 -9.72 -10.39
C GLU A 31 18.27 -10.94 -9.77
N GLY A 32 17.51 -11.83 -9.13
CA GLY A 32 18.03 -13.01 -8.44
C GLY A 32 18.58 -12.76 -7.04
N VAL A 33 18.59 -11.52 -6.55
CA VAL A 33 19.00 -11.15 -5.19
C VAL A 33 17.78 -10.93 -4.32
N LEU A 34 17.83 -11.43 -3.08
CA LEU A 34 16.81 -11.18 -2.09
C LEU A 34 17.02 -9.80 -1.46
N ALA A 35 16.21 -8.83 -1.86
CA ALA A 35 16.17 -7.51 -1.26
C ALA A 35 15.28 -7.54 -0.01
N ILE A 36 15.73 -6.91 1.07
CA ILE A 36 14.94 -6.68 2.27
C ILE A 36 14.42 -5.25 2.23
N SER A 37 13.09 -5.11 2.23
CA SER A 37 12.46 -3.79 2.31
C SER A 37 12.62 -3.25 3.73
N PRO A 38 13.29 -2.11 3.94
CA PRO A 38 13.41 -1.52 5.26
C PRO A 38 12.04 -1.06 5.78
N SER A 39 11.76 -1.27 7.08
CA SER A 39 10.49 -0.90 7.70
C SER A 39 10.15 0.58 7.49
N LEU A 40 8.86 0.84 7.27
CA LEU A 40 8.36 2.16 6.89
C LEU A 40 8.49 3.13 8.09
N LYS A 41 9.54 3.94 8.14
CA LYS A 41 9.71 4.98 9.17
C LYS A 41 8.51 5.96 9.13
N PRO A 42 8.13 6.62 10.26
CA PRO A 42 6.98 7.54 10.28
C PRO A 42 6.97 8.59 9.16
N ARG A 43 8.14 9.15 8.82
CA ARG A 43 8.26 10.13 7.71
C ARG A 43 7.94 9.52 6.34
N HIS A 44 8.29 8.24 6.13
CA HIS A 44 7.94 7.51 4.91
C HIS A 44 6.43 7.27 4.81
N ASN A 45 5.78 6.93 5.94
CA ASN A 45 4.32 6.79 5.99
C ASN A 45 3.60 8.11 5.68
N VAL A 46 4.05 9.22 6.25
CA VAL A 46 3.49 10.55 5.94
C VAL A 46 3.69 10.92 4.47
N ALA A 47 4.91 10.74 3.93
CA ALA A 47 5.20 11.06 2.54
C ALA A 47 4.30 10.27 1.59
N GLY A 48 4.14 9.00 1.87
CA GLY A 48 3.30 8.17 1.05
C GLY A 48 1.79 8.45 1.23
N MET A 49 1.30 8.82 2.42
CA MET A 49 -0.11 9.19 2.63
C MET A 49 -0.45 10.40 1.75
N ARG A 50 0.44 11.39 1.74
CA ARG A 50 0.31 12.57 0.87
C ARG A 50 0.35 12.22 -0.62
N LEU A 51 1.11 11.19 -0.99
CA LEU A 51 1.14 10.70 -2.37
C LEU A 51 -0.18 10.00 -2.74
N SER A 52 -0.71 9.15 -1.85
CA SER A 52 -2.00 8.46 -2.05
C SER A 52 -3.11 9.47 -2.32
N SER A 53 -3.22 10.50 -1.48
CA SER A 53 -4.23 11.56 -1.64
C SER A 53 -4.08 12.35 -2.95
N GLN A 54 -2.85 12.59 -3.41
CA GLN A 54 -2.62 13.25 -4.71
C GLN A 54 -2.99 12.36 -5.90
N VAL A 55 -2.74 11.06 -5.80
CA VAL A 55 -3.12 10.08 -6.83
C VAL A 55 -4.64 9.96 -6.87
N ASP A 56 -5.28 9.83 -5.72
CA ASP A 56 -6.73 9.68 -5.60
C ASP A 56 -7.50 10.82 -6.28
N ALA A 57 -7.06 12.06 -6.06
CA ALA A 57 -7.63 13.24 -6.70
C ALA A 57 -7.53 13.26 -8.24
N GLN A 58 -6.68 12.42 -8.83
CA GLN A 58 -6.48 12.30 -10.27
C GLN A 58 -7.16 11.05 -10.86
N LEU A 59 -7.74 10.19 -10.02
CA LEU A 59 -8.41 8.99 -10.48
C LEU A 59 -9.79 9.30 -11.07
N PRO A 60 -10.24 8.50 -12.06
CA PRO A 60 -11.65 8.45 -12.44
C PRO A 60 -12.55 8.22 -11.23
N ALA A 61 -13.75 8.81 -11.22
CA ALA A 61 -14.68 8.77 -10.08
C ALA A 61 -15.13 7.37 -9.61
N HIS A 62 -14.83 6.31 -10.37
CA HIS A 62 -15.15 4.92 -10.01
C HIS A 62 -13.93 4.14 -9.47
N LEU A 63 -12.80 4.82 -9.23
CA LEU A 63 -11.57 4.25 -8.69
C LEU A 63 -11.14 5.01 -7.43
N VAL A 64 -10.45 4.30 -6.53
CA VAL A 64 -9.89 4.85 -5.29
C VAL A 64 -8.45 4.36 -5.12
N ALA A 65 -7.59 5.22 -4.59
CA ALA A 65 -6.19 4.91 -4.36
C ALA A 65 -5.98 4.24 -2.99
N PHE A 66 -5.65 2.96 -3.01
CA PHE A 66 -5.29 2.24 -1.78
C PHE A 66 -3.81 2.37 -1.46
N ARG A 67 -3.51 2.57 -0.18
CA ARG A 67 -2.16 2.46 0.37
C ARG A 67 -2.07 1.22 1.25
N LEU A 68 -1.03 0.42 1.01
CA LEU A 68 -0.66 -0.65 1.94
C LEU A 68 -0.02 -0.05 3.21
N THR A 69 -0.57 -0.40 4.36
CA THR A 69 -0.05 -0.07 5.68
C THR A 69 0.30 -1.37 6.42
N GLU A 70 1.37 -1.34 7.23
CA GLU A 70 1.83 -2.53 7.98
C GLU A 70 0.77 -3.03 8.99
N GLU A 71 -0.02 -2.13 9.59
CA GLU A 71 -0.96 -2.46 10.69
C GLU A 71 -2.39 -2.72 10.21
N LEU A 72 -2.86 -2.04 9.16
CA LEU A 72 -4.27 -2.09 8.72
C LEU A 72 -4.45 -2.72 7.33
N GLY A 73 -3.37 -3.16 6.68
CA GLY A 73 -3.43 -3.66 5.31
C GLY A 73 -3.68 -2.54 4.30
N TYR A 74 -4.43 -2.82 3.23
CA TYR A 74 -4.87 -1.78 2.28
C TYR A 74 -5.89 -0.88 2.96
N ALA A 75 -5.47 0.33 3.31
CA ALA A 75 -6.34 1.34 3.91
C ALA A 75 -6.95 2.22 2.81
N ASP A 76 -8.28 2.25 2.78
CA ASP A 76 -9.10 3.28 2.12
C ASP A 76 -9.25 4.48 3.09
N ASP A 77 -9.49 5.68 2.57
CA ASP A 77 -9.96 6.82 3.38
C ASP A 77 -11.41 6.58 3.90
N GLY A 78 -12.03 5.48 3.49
CA GLY A 78 -13.19 4.86 4.13
C GLY A 78 -14.47 5.04 3.32
N GLU A 79 -15.31 4.01 3.32
CA GLU A 79 -16.63 4.07 2.72
C GLU A 79 -17.53 5.02 3.53
N VAL A 80 -18.02 6.09 2.88
CA VAL A 80 -18.96 7.03 3.49
C VAL A 80 -20.37 6.71 2.98
N THR A 81 -21.27 6.36 3.89
CA THR A 81 -22.71 6.25 3.62
C THR A 81 -23.45 7.41 4.27
N GLY A 82 -24.37 8.05 3.54
CA GLY A 82 -25.10 9.23 4.01
C GLY A 82 -24.55 10.53 3.47
N THR A 83 -23.87 11.33 4.30
CA THR A 83 -23.40 12.67 3.91
C THR A 83 -21.89 12.69 3.78
N PHE A 84 -21.39 13.00 2.59
CA PHE A 84 -19.98 13.25 2.32
C PHE A 84 -19.68 14.75 2.41
N THR A 85 -18.59 15.13 3.07
CA THR A 85 -18.11 16.52 3.11
C THR A 85 -16.62 16.57 2.83
N THR A 86 -16.21 17.45 1.92
CA THR A 86 -14.80 17.76 1.63
C THR A 86 -14.57 19.26 1.61
N SER A 87 -13.35 19.70 1.91
CA SER A 87 -12.91 21.10 1.82
C SER A 87 -11.96 21.37 0.65
N SER A 88 -11.55 20.32 -0.08
CA SER A 88 -10.64 20.38 -1.21
C SER A 88 -11.21 19.57 -2.39
N PRO A 89 -11.10 20.04 -3.65
CA PRO A 89 -10.49 21.30 -4.09
C PRO A 89 -11.30 22.56 -3.75
N CYS A 90 -12.55 22.39 -3.31
CA CYS A 90 -13.41 23.42 -2.76
C CYS A 90 -14.33 22.78 -1.70
N PRO A 91 -14.91 23.58 -0.79
CA PRO A 91 -15.90 23.08 0.15
C PRO A 91 -17.14 22.54 -0.58
N LEU A 92 -17.44 21.25 -0.37
CA LEU A 92 -18.55 20.54 -0.98
C LEU A 92 -19.15 19.56 0.02
N THR A 93 -20.48 19.56 0.11
CA THR A 93 -21.27 18.59 0.88
C THR A 93 -22.24 17.90 -0.06
N ILE A 94 -22.26 16.58 -0.07
CA ILE A 94 -23.12 15.75 -0.92
C ILE A 94 -23.95 14.82 -0.02
N ASP A 95 -25.27 14.81 -0.23
CA ASP A 95 -26.15 13.79 0.33
C ASP A 95 -26.21 12.59 -0.64
N LEU A 96 -25.47 11.54 -0.31
CA LEU A 96 -25.33 10.34 -1.13
C LEU A 96 -26.64 9.56 -1.21
N LYS A 97 -27.59 9.77 -0.28
CA LYS A 97 -28.92 9.14 -0.35
C LYS A 97 -29.78 9.68 -1.50
N GLN A 98 -29.40 10.79 -2.10
CA GLN A 98 -30.14 11.45 -3.19
C GLN A 98 -29.59 11.15 -4.58
N LEU A 99 -28.48 10.40 -4.68
CA LEU A 99 -27.80 10.08 -5.95
C LEU A 99 -28.25 8.74 -6.58
N GLY A 100 -29.55 8.42 -6.47
CA GLY A 100 -30.14 7.13 -6.86
C GLY A 100 -29.75 6.59 -8.24
#